data_AF-A0A9P6ZX30-F1
#
_entry.id   AF-A0A9P6ZX30-F1
#
_cell.length_a   1.000
_cell.length_b   1.000
_cell.length_c   1.000
_cell.angle_alpha   90.00
_cell.angle_beta   90.00
_cell.angle_gamma   90.00
#
_symmetry.space_group_name_H-M   'P 1'
#
loop_
_entity.id
_entity.type
_entity.pdbx_description
1 polymer ?
#
loop_
_entity_poly.entity_id
_entity_poly.type
_entity_poly.pdbx_seq_one_letter_code
_entity_poly.pdbx_strand_id
1 'polypeptide(L)'
;LSLLHHGYPLSYDLNLLPDDPIGPITLLGATQSEPGAYLVAAAHYRRTGRSRAACKVIRALLGKHAPTTRAGGDLTGENKENAHEASVLRSAILVLAACQLDISRDSSSPEEKIAHATAAQELFRTIYGTKNNFLSSKSGDTNTDVNALGLAFTDRARIPSTANNNLPTSTFKQTSGVPTAPASTRILALEDELRLTRTAKSTIEADLAAANKRQERTDLSIREAETRSRDALRLLETERDEVHVLKRRLVEMEQKVSEMEQSAAGAESRVWVRLRDMI
;
A
#
# COMPACT_ATOMS: atom_id res chain seq x y z
N LEU A 1 5.12 -15.18 6.46
CA LEU A 1 3.86 -15.58 5.79
C LEU A 1 3.44 -16.92 6.39
N SER A 2 2.23 -17.03 6.95
CA SER A 2 1.74 -18.29 7.52
C SER A 2 0.74 -18.92 6.54
N LEU A 3 1.03 -20.14 6.08
CA LEU A 3 0.21 -20.91 5.15
C LEU A 3 -0.27 -22.20 5.83
N LEU A 4 -1.34 -22.81 5.32
CA LEU A 4 -1.82 -24.11 5.78
C LEU A 4 -1.74 -25.11 4.63
N HIS A 5 -1.15 -26.28 4.88
CA HIS A 5 -1.15 -27.39 3.93
C HIS A 5 -1.59 -28.67 4.66
N HIS A 6 -2.73 -29.24 4.26
CA HIS A 6 -3.30 -30.43 4.91
C HIS A 6 -3.42 -30.31 6.45
N GLY A 7 -3.73 -29.12 6.96
CA GLY A 7 -3.87 -28.86 8.40
C GLY A 7 -2.57 -28.53 9.13
N TYR A 8 -1.41 -28.59 8.46
CA TYR A 8 -0.13 -28.22 9.05
C TYR A 8 0.23 -26.75 8.74
N PRO A 9 0.57 -25.94 9.76
CA PRO A 9 1.03 -24.57 9.54
C PRO A 9 2.45 -24.56 8.98
N LEU A 10 2.62 -23.92 7.83
CA LEU A 10 3.90 -23.63 7.20
C LEU A 10 4.21 -22.14 7.37
N SER A 11 5.27 -21.82 8.11
CA SER A 11 5.79 -20.45 8.17
C SER A 11 6.84 -20.27 7.09
N TYR A 12 6.60 -19.36 6.16
CA TYR A 12 7.53 -18.97 5.12
C TYR A 12 8.05 -17.57 5.39
N ASP A 13 9.38 -17.43 5.51
CA ASP A 13 10.01 -16.12 5.69
C ASP A 13 9.95 -15.32 4.38
N LEU A 14 9.38 -14.11 4.45
CA LEU A 14 9.25 -13.22 3.31
C LEU A 14 10.61 -12.65 2.86
N ASN A 15 11.59 -12.60 3.76
CA ASN A 15 12.94 -12.14 3.43
C ASN A 15 13.67 -13.10 2.48
N LEU A 16 13.27 -14.38 2.47
CA LEU A 16 13.86 -15.43 1.65
C LEU A 16 13.13 -15.63 0.31
N LEU A 17 12.26 -14.69 -0.07
CA LEU A 17 11.53 -14.77 -1.34
C LEU A 17 12.50 -14.66 -2.54
N PRO A 18 12.48 -15.66 -3.45
CA PRO A 18 13.32 -15.65 -4.65
C PRO A 18 12.90 -14.53 -5.61
N ASP A 19 13.81 -14.10 -6.47
CA ASP A 19 13.52 -13.04 -7.45
C ASP A 19 12.49 -13.46 -8.50
N ASP A 20 12.49 -14.74 -8.88
CA ASP A 20 11.44 -15.28 -9.73
C ASP A 20 10.27 -15.81 -8.87
N PRO A 21 9.06 -15.23 -9.01
CA PRO A 21 7.94 -15.56 -8.16
C PRO A 21 7.26 -16.90 -8.50
N ILE A 22 7.74 -17.68 -9.47
CA ILE A 22 7.11 -18.94 -9.89
C ILE A 22 7.02 -19.94 -8.71
N GLY A 23 8.10 -20.10 -7.94
CA GLY A 23 8.11 -20.97 -6.76
C GLY A 23 7.05 -20.55 -5.73
N PRO A 24 7.05 -19.28 -5.26
CA PRO A 24 6.03 -18.75 -4.36
C PRO A 24 4.59 -18.84 -4.90
N ILE A 25 4.36 -18.57 -6.18
CA ILE A 25 3.04 -18.71 -6.81
C ILE A 25 2.56 -20.16 -6.76
N THR A 26 3.46 -21.11 -7.07
CA THR A 26 3.18 -22.54 -7.05
C THR A 26 2.88 -23.01 -5.62
N LEU A 27 3.67 -22.57 -4.64
CA LEU A 27 3.47 -22.88 -3.22
C LEU A 27 2.12 -22.36 -2.73
N LEU A 28 1.81 -21.08 -2.97
CA LEU A 28 0.51 -20.49 -2.63
C LEU A 28 -0.64 -21.26 -3.30
N GLY A 29 -0.40 -21.79 -4.51
CA GLY A 29 -1.40 -22.56 -5.21
C GLY A 29 -1.61 -23.98 -4.69
N ALA A 30 -0.54 -24.70 -4.40
CA ALA A 30 -0.58 -26.05 -3.85
C ALA A 30 -1.18 -26.08 -2.43
N THR A 31 -1.03 -24.99 -1.68
CA THR A 31 -1.58 -24.83 -0.34
C THR A 31 -3.02 -24.30 -0.32
N GLN A 32 -3.62 -24.03 -1.49
CA GLN A 32 -4.94 -23.40 -1.60
C GLN A 32 -5.05 -22.14 -0.74
N SER A 33 -3.97 -21.35 -0.71
CA SER A 33 -3.86 -20.19 0.16
C SER A 33 -4.94 -19.15 -0.14
N GLU A 34 -5.45 -18.52 0.92
CA GLU A 34 -6.41 -17.42 0.79
C GLU A 34 -5.85 -16.26 -0.05
N PRO A 35 -6.73 -15.48 -0.70
CA PRO A 35 -6.32 -14.32 -1.50
C PRO A 35 -5.43 -13.32 -0.76
N GLY A 36 -5.64 -13.18 0.55
CA GLY A 36 -4.81 -12.33 1.41
C GLY A 36 -3.34 -12.71 1.38
N ALA A 37 -3.00 -14.00 1.31
CA ALA A 37 -1.61 -14.46 1.23
C ALA A 37 -0.91 -14.02 -0.06
N TYR A 38 -1.64 -14.04 -1.18
CA TYR A 38 -1.14 -13.52 -2.46
C TYR A 38 -0.90 -12.01 -2.41
N LEU A 39 -1.82 -11.26 -1.79
CA LEU A 39 -1.68 -9.81 -1.61
C LEU A 39 -0.47 -9.46 -0.74
N VAL A 40 -0.24 -10.20 0.36
CA VAL A 40 0.92 -10.02 1.25
C VAL A 40 2.22 -10.28 0.50
N ALA A 41 2.31 -11.40 -0.25
CA ALA A 41 3.49 -11.73 -1.03
C ALA A 41 3.78 -10.68 -2.12
N ALA A 42 2.75 -10.24 -2.84
CA ALA A 42 2.87 -9.20 -3.86
C ALA A 42 3.29 -7.84 -3.28
N ALA A 43 2.71 -7.44 -2.14
CA ALA A 43 3.08 -6.21 -1.44
C ALA A 43 4.55 -6.22 -1.02
N HIS A 44 5.05 -7.38 -0.54
CA HIS A 44 6.46 -7.54 -0.19
C HIS A 44 7.37 -7.38 -1.41
N TYR A 45 7.08 -8.07 -2.52
CA TYR A 45 7.84 -7.93 -3.77
C TYR A 45 7.92 -6.48 -4.23
N ARG A 46 6.78 -5.77 -4.23
CA ARG A 46 6.71 -4.36 -4.58
C ARG A 46 7.56 -3.49 -3.65
N ARG A 47 7.47 -3.69 -2.33
CA ARG A 47 8.26 -2.93 -1.33
C ARG A 47 9.76 -3.12 -1.50
N THR A 48 10.20 -4.29 -1.97
CA THR A 48 11.60 -4.59 -2.30
C THR A 48 12.03 -4.14 -3.69
N GLY A 49 11.23 -3.33 -4.41
CA GLY A 49 11.55 -2.85 -5.76
C GLY A 49 11.35 -3.88 -6.87
N ARG A 50 10.83 -5.07 -6.56
CA ARG A 50 10.61 -6.18 -7.50
C ARG A 50 9.19 -6.13 -8.09
N SER A 51 8.81 -4.99 -8.68
CA SER A 51 7.45 -4.72 -9.17
C SER A 51 6.99 -5.67 -10.29
N ARG A 52 7.92 -6.17 -11.12
CA ARG A 52 7.61 -7.20 -12.14
C ARG A 52 7.22 -8.54 -11.53
N ALA A 53 7.87 -8.94 -10.44
CA ALA A 53 7.53 -10.16 -9.71
C ALA A 53 6.17 -10.02 -9.02
N ALA A 54 5.91 -8.88 -8.37
CA ALA A 54 4.62 -8.56 -7.77
C ALA A 54 3.46 -8.66 -8.78
N CYS A 55 3.63 -8.12 -9.99
CA CYS A 55 2.65 -8.25 -11.09
C CYS A 55 2.31 -9.71 -11.41
N LYS A 56 3.32 -10.60 -11.49
CA LYS A 56 3.09 -12.02 -11.78
C LYS A 56 2.27 -12.69 -10.66
N VAL A 57 2.56 -12.39 -9.39
CA VAL A 57 1.81 -12.93 -8.24
C VAL A 57 0.34 -12.50 -8.28
N ILE A 58 0.09 -11.21 -8.52
CA ILE A 58 -1.27 -10.68 -8.57
C ILE A 58 -2.04 -11.21 -9.79
N ARG A 59 -1.39 -11.36 -10.95
CA ARG A 59 -2.03 -11.99 -12.11
C ARG A 59 -2.39 -13.45 -11.84
N ALA A 60 -1.55 -14.19 -11.11
CA ALA A 60 -1.87 -15.55 -10.71
C ALA A 60 -3.09 -15.62 -9.76
N LEU A 61 -3.22 -14.64 -8.85
CA LEU A 61 -4.42 -14.50 -8.01
C LEU A 61 -5.66 -14.20 -8.87
N LEU A 62 -5.59 -13.20 -9.75
CA LEU A 62 -6.70 -12.81 -10.62
C LEU A 62 -7.10 -13.93 -11.59
N GLY A 63 -6.16 -14.75 -12.07
CA GLY A 63 -6.46 -15.90 -12.92
C GLY A 63 -7.21 -17.02 -12.20
N LYS A 64 -7.02 -17.15 -10.87
CA LYS A 64 -7.74 -18.13 -10.05
C LYS A 64 -9.14 -17.69 -9.66
N HIS A 65 -9.31 -16.39 -9.42
CA HIS A 65 -10.59 -15.78 -9.03
C HIS A 65 -11.29 -15.08 -10.20
N ALA A 66 -10.82 -15.26 -11.43
CA ALA A 66 -11.55 -14.84 -12.61
C ALA A 66 -12.86 -15.62 -12.62
N PRO A 67 -14.03 -14.95 -12.72
CA PRO A 67 -15.29 -15.65 -12.82
C PRO A 67 -15.20 -16.55 -14.03
N THR A 68 -15.21 -17.87 -13.80
CA THR A 68 -15.38 -18.82 -14.88
C THR A 68 -16.72 -18.46 -15.50
N THR A 69 -16.68 -17.95 -16.73
CA THR A 69 -17.85 -17.62 -17.55
C THR A 69 -18.62 -18.91 -17.82
N ARG A 70 -19.36 -19.41 -16.83
CA ARG A 70 -20.51 -20.26 -17.05
C ARG A 70 -21.60 -19.35 -17.54
N ALA A 71 -21.95 -19.56 -18.80
CA ALA A 71 -23.04 -18.93 -19.50
C ALA A 71 -24.30 -18.84 -18.62
N GLY A 72 -24.92 -17.66 -18.60
CA GLY A 72 -26.31 -17.47 -18.20
C GLY A 72 -26.62 -17.72 -16.73
N GLY A 73 -26.26 -16.78 -15.85
CA GLY A 73 -26.72 -16.75 -14.47
C GLY A 73 -26.97 -15.32 -14.03
N ASP A 74 -28.26 -14.97 -13.98
CA ASP A 74 -28.81 -13.68 -13.56
C ASP A 74 -28.24 -13.25 -12.18
N LEU A 75 -27.61 -12.07 -12.12
CA LEU A 75 -26.91 -11.55 -10.94
C LEU A 75 -27.87 -10.89 -9.94
N THR A 76 -28.86 -11.65 -9.47
CA THR A 76 -29.79 -11.23 -8.41
C THR A 76 -29.73 -12.15 -7.18
N GLY A 77 -28.54 -12.65 -6.87
CA GLY A 77 -28.25 -13.39 -5.63
C GLY A 77 -27.52 -12.54 -4.61
N GLU A 78 -28.25 -12.03 -3.62
CA GLU A 78 -27.73 -11.40 -2.40
C GLU A 78 -26.95 -12.43 -1.56
N ASN A 79 -25.68 -12.70 -1.90
CA ASN A 79 -24.79 -13.51 -1.08
C ASN A 79 -23.63 -12.64 -0.59
N LYS A 80 -23.45 -12.53 0.74
CA LYS A 80 -22.36 -11.79 1.40
C LYS A 80 -20.95 -12.23 0.93
N GLU A 81 -20.83 -13.45 0.40
CA GLU A 81 -19.59 -13.98 -0.18
C GLU A 81 -19.14 -13.17 -1.42
N ASN A 82 -20.09 -12.70 -2.24
CA ASN A 82 -19.79 -11.89 -3.43
C ASN A 82 -19.17 -10.53 -3.07
N ALA A 83 -19.53 -9.95 -1.93
CA ALA A 83 -18.99 -8.66 -1.48
C ALA A 83 -17.52 -8.79 -1.02
N HIS A 84 -17.18 -9.87 -0.32
CA HIS A 84 -15.80 -10.13 0.10
C HIS A 84 -14.90 -10.41 -1.10
N GLU A 85 -15.33 -11.29 -2.02
CA GLU A 85 -14.59 -11.58 -3.25
C GLU A 85 -14.41 -10.33 -4.12
N ALA A 86 -15.45 -9.50 -4.28
CA ALA A 86 -15.35 -8.24 -5.00
C ALA A 86 -14.34 -7.27 -4.35
N SER A 87 -14.29 -7.20 -3.03
CA SER A 87 -13.33 -6.36 -2.30
C SER A 87 -11.88 -6.83 -2.47
N VAL A 88 -11.67 -8.14 -2.48
CA VAL A 88 -10.36 -8.79 -2.71
C VAL A 88 -9.90 -8.55 -4.14
N LEU A 89 -10.78 -8.76 -5.13
CA LEU A 89 -10.49 -8.50 -6.54
C LEU A 89 -10.16 -7.02 -6.77
N ARG A 90 -10.93 -6.10 -6.18
CA ARG A 90 -10.65 -4.66 -6.23
C ARG A 90 -9.27 -4.32 -5.66
N SER A 91 -8.94 -4.90 -4.51
CA SER A 91 -7.63 -4.71 -3.86
C SER A 91 -6.49 -5.26 -4.71
N ALA A 92 -6.68 -6.43 -5.33
CA ALA A 92 -5.71 -7.01 -6.25
C ALA A 92 -5.49 -6.14 -7.50
N ILE A 93 -6.56 -5.62 -8.11
CA ILE A 93 -6.46 -4.72 -9.27
C ILE A 93 -5.75 -3.41 -8.88
N LEU A 94 -6.00 -2.86 -7.69
CA LEU A 94 -5.29 -1.68 -7.19
C LEU A 94 -3.78 -1.93 -7.04
N VAL A 95 -3.40 -3.06 -6.44
CA VAL A 95 -2.00 -3.44 -6.30
C VAL A 95 -1.35 -3.64 -7.67
N LEU A 96 -2.07 -4.25 -8.62
CA LEU A 96 -1.58 -4.42 -9.99
C LEU A 96 -1.32 -3.06 -10.66
N ALA A 97 -2.27 -2.12 -10.57
CA ALA A 97 -2.15 -0.79 -11.13
C ALA A 97 -0.94 -0.03 -10.54
N ALA A 98 -0.73 -0.13 -9.22
CA ALA A 98 0.42 0.46 -8.56
C ALA A 98 1.74 -0.16 -9.05
N CYS A 99 1.80 -1.48 -9.22
CA CYS A 99 2.99 -2.14 -9.77
C CYS A 99 3.28 -1.72 -11.22
N GLN A 100 2.25 -1.51 -12.05
CA GLN A 100 2.44 -1.01 -13.42
C GLN A 100 3.01 0.42 -13.44
N LEU A 101 2.57 1.30 -12.52
CA LEU A 101 3.18 2.64 -12.38
C LEU A 101 4.64 2.58 -11.96
N ASP A 102 4.98 1.70 -11.02
CA ASP A 102 6.37 1.56 -10.56
C ASP A 102 7.27 1.06 -11.71
N ILE A 103 6.80 0.07 -12.49
CA ILE A 103 7.52 -0.40 -13.69
C ILE A 103 7.68 0.72 -14.74
N SER A 104 6.65 1.55 -14.93
CA SER A 104 6.72 2.70 -15.83
C SER A 104 7.71 3.76 -15.36
N ARG A 105 8.00 3.88 -14.07
CA ARG A 105 8.98 4.85 -13.55
C ARG A 105 10.40 4.32 -13.75
N ASP A 106 10.58 3.02 -13.55
CA ASP A 106 11.87 2.35 -13.58
C ASP A 106 12.33 1.93 -15.00
N SER A 107 11.45 1.93 -15.99
CA SER A 107 11.82 1.55 -17.35
C SER A 107 12.71 2.61 -18.02
N SER A 108 13.62 2.18 -18.90
CA SER A 108 14.49 3.07 -19.68
C SER A 108 13.92 3.38 -21.06
N SER A 109 13.11 2.47 -21.62
CA SER A 109 12.47 2.64 -22.93
C SER A 109 11.22 3.52 -22.84
N PRO A 110 11.08 4.57 -23.68
CA PRO A 110 9.91 5.44 -23.69
C PRO A 110 8.63 4.69 -24.08
N GLU A 111 8.72 3.66 -24.92
CA GLU A 111 7.58 2.84 -25.34
C GLU A 111 7.05 2.00 -24.18
N GLU A 112 7.95 1.36 -23.41
CA GLU A 112 7.57 0.61 -22.21
C GLU A 112 6.98 1.52 -21.13
N LYS A 113 7.52 2.74 -20.97
CA LYS A 113 6.94 3.75 -20.04
C LYS A 113 5.48 4.02 -20.38
N ILE A 114 5.22 4.37 -21.64
CA ILE A 114 3.87 4.71 -22.08
C ILE A 114 2.94 3.50 -21.91
N ALA A 115 3.36 2.31 -22.34
CA ALA A 115 2.55 1.10 -22.25
C ALA A 115 2.18 0.72 -20.80
N HIS A 116 3.13 0.83 -19.86
CA HIS A 116 2.87 0.52 -18.46
C HIS A 116 2.05 1.63 -17.76
N ALA A 117 2.26 2.90 -18.13
CA ALA A 117 1.47 4.02 -17.62
C ALA A 117 0.01 3.96 -18.09
N THR A 118 -0.23 3.65 -19.38
CA THR A 118 -1.59 3.51 -19.92
C THR A 118 -2.29 2.31 -19.29
N ALA A 119 -1.62 1.16 -19.18
CA ALA A 119 -2.17 0.00 -18.49
C ALA A 119 -2.55 0.31 -17.03
N ALA A 120 -1.72 1.07 -16.30
CA ALA A 120 -2.05 1.50 -14.94
C ALA A 120 -3.30 2.40 -14.91
N GLN A 121 -3.39 3.36 -15.83
CA GLN A 121 -4.55 4.26 -15.93
C GLN A 121 -5.84 3.51 -16.24
N GLU A 122 -5.79 2.52 -17.13
CA GLU A 122 -6.94 1.65 -17.43
C GLU A 122 -7.40 0.89 -16.19
N LEU A 123 -6.47 0.30 -15.43
CA LEU A 123 -6.77 -0.40 -14.18
C LEU A 123 -7.33 0.54 -13.09
N PHE A 124 -6.85 1.78 -13.00
CA PHE A 124 -7.46 2.75 -12.09
C PHE A 124 -8.86 3.18 -12.56
N ARG A 125 -9.08 3.28 -13.87
CA ARG A 125 -10.38 3.60 -14.44
C ARG A 125 -11.40 2.50 -14.18
N THR A 126 -11.02 1.22 -14.17
CA THR A 126 -11.96 0.14 -13.82
C THR A 126 -12.41 0.20 -12.35
N ILE A 127 -11.58 0.76 -11.46
CA ILE A 127 -11.87 0.86 -10.02
C ILE A 127 -12.56 2.18 -9.64
N TYR A 128 -12.18 3.29 -10.25
CA TYR A 128 -12.62 4.64 -9.89
C TYR A 128 -13.47 5.33 -10.98
N GLY A 129 -13.36 4.89 -12.23
CA GLY A 129 -14.07 5.46 -13.38
C GLY A 129 -15.50 4.95 -13.54
N THR A 130 -15.94 3.99 -12.73
CA THR A 130 -17.28 3.39 -12.76
C THR A 130 -18.32 4.32 -12.12
N LYS A 131 -18.47 5.54 -12.64
CA LYS A 131 -19.51 6.49 -12.19
C LYS A 131 -20.91 6.23 -12.77
N ASN A 132 -21.09 5.26 -13.68
CA ASN A 132 -22.38 5.07 -14.36
C ASN A 132 -23.12 3.74 -14.14
N ASN A 133 -22.54 2.70 -13.52
CA ASN A 133 -23.22 1.39 -13.45
C ASN A 133 -23.37 0.76 -12.04
N PHE A 134 -22.93 1.42 -10.96
CA PHE A 134 -23.11 0.90 -9.58
C PHE A 134 -24.03 1.77 -8.69
N LEU A 135 -24.54 2.89 -9.20
CA LEU A 135 -25.46 3.79 -8.47
C LEU A 135 -26.92 3.68 -8.94
N SER A 136 -27.26 2.67 -9.74
CA SER A 136 -28.63 2.40 -10.21
C SER A 136 -29.23 1.13 -9.62
N SER A 137 -28.91 0.80 -8.36
CA SER A 137 -29.81 -0.02 -7.54
C SER A 137 -30.22 0.80 -6.32
N LYS A 138 -31.49 1.20 -6.33
CA LYS A 138 -32.29 1.80 -5.24
C LYS A 138 -31.54 1.97 -3.91
N SER A 139 -31.31 3.23 -3.54
CA SER A 139 -31.02 3.63 -2.16
C SER A 139 -32.16 3.19 -1.25
N GLY A 140 -32.01 2.03 -0.62
CA GLY A 140 -32.62 1.71 0.66
C GLY A 140 -31.65 2.18 1.75
N ASP A 141 -32.14 3.07 2.59
CA ASP A 141 -31.55 3.50 3.86
C ASP A 141 -30.80 2.40 4.60
N THR A 142 -29.46 2.51 4.71
CA THR A 142 -28.71 2.17 5.93
C THR A 142 -27.39 2.91 5.92
N ASN A 143 -27.22 3.82 6.88
CA ASN A 143 -25.98 4.52 7.21
C ASN A 143 -24.87 3.55 7.65
N THR A 144 -24.16 2.99 6.68
CA THR A 144 -22.79 2.51 6.90
C THR A 144 -21.97 2.96 5.69
N ASP A 145 -21.28 4.09 5.85
CA ASP A 145 -20.25 4.56 4.93
C ASP A 145 -19.07 3.59 4.98
N VAL A 146 -19.21 2.46 4.29
CA VAL A 146 -18.11 1.56 4.04
C VAL A 146 -17.26 2.24 2.95
N ASN A 147 -16.09 2.72 3.35
CA ASN A 147 -15.14 3.34 2.43
C ASN A 147 -14.85 2.37 1.26
N ALA A 148 -14.41 2.88 0.10
CA ALA A 148 -14.17 2.10 -1.13
C ALA A 148 -13.18 0.91 -0.98
N LEU A 149 -12.59 0.75 0.20
CA LEU A 149 -11.66 -0.28 0.64
C LEU A 149 -12.26 -1.29 1.64
N GLY A 150 -13.56 -1.24 1.95
CA GLY A 150 -14.19 -2.18 2.90
C GLY A 150 -13.84 -1.93 4.37
N LEU A 151 -13.14 -0.84 4.69
CA LEU A 151 -12.70 -0.52 6.05
C LEU A 151 -13.77 0.32 6.76
N ALA A 152 -14.37 -0.26 7.80
CA ALA A 152 -15.26 0.45 8.71
C ALA A 152 -14.44 1.20 9.75
N PHE A 153 -14.39 2.53 9.65
CA PHE A 153 -13.88 3.38 10.73
C PHE A 153 -15.08 3.83 11.56
N THR A 154 -15.11 3.49 12.85
CA THR A 154 -16.09 4.04 13.78
C THR A 154 -15.73 5.50 14.04
N ASP A 155 -16.49 6.40 13.42
CA ASP A 155 -16.19 7.82 13.42
C ASP A 155 -16.55 8.46 14.78
N ARG A 156 -15.53 8.77 15.58
CA ARG A 156 -15.65 9.57 16.81
C ARG A 156 -15.15 10.99 16.54
N ALA A 157 -15.82 11.71 15.66
CA ALA A 157 -15.75 13.18 15.63
C ALA A 157 -16.94 13.76 14.81
N ARG A 158 -18.10 13.85 15.45
CA ARG A 158 -19.27 14.57 14.93
C ARG A 158 -18.95 16.06 14.83
N ILE A 159 -18.65 16.55 13.62
CA ILE A 159 -18.76 17.96 13.26
C ILE A 159 -20.11 18.13 12.55
N PRO A 160 -21.02 19.02 13.00
CA PRO A 160 -22.32 19.18 12.38
C PRO A 160 -22.22 19.80 10.99
N SER A 161 -22.86 19.11 10.03
CA SER A 161 -23.15 19.61 8.69
C SER A 161 -24.12 20.79 8.77
N THR A 162 -23.71 21.92 8.20
CA THR A 162 -24.61 23.03 7.89
C THR A 162 -24.34 23.55 6.48
N ALA A 163 -25.46 23.79 5.79
CA ALA A 163 -25.65 24.59 4.58
C ALA A 163 -25.56 23.86 3.22
N ASN A 164 -26.74 23.39 2.83
CA ASN A 164 -27.20 23.29 1.44
C ASN A 164 -26.81 24.54 0.64
N ASN A 165 -26.02 24.37 -0.42
CA ASN A 165 -25.97 25.33 -1.51
C ASN A 165 -26.43 24.63 -2.79
N ASN A 166 -27.66 24.98 -3.17
CA ASN A 166 -28.26 24.68 -4.46
C ASN A 166 -27.36 25.26 -5.56
N LEU A 167 -26.72 24.38 -6.31
CA LEU A 167 -26.04 24.71 -7.56
C LEU A 167 -27.11 24.77 -8.66
N PRO A 168 -27.42 25.93 -9.29
CA PRO A 168 -28.28 25.92 -10.46
C PRO A 168 -27.47 25.43 -11.65
N THR A 169 -27.88 24.29 -12.18
CA THR A 169 -27.61 23.87 -13.55
C THR A 169 -28.01 25.00 -14.50
N SER A 170 -27.05 25.57 -15.21
CA SER A 170 -27.33 26.43 -16.37
C SER A 170 -26.44 25.99 -17.52
N THR A 171 -27.01 25.11 -18.34
CA THR A 171 -26.56 24.85 -19.70
C THR A 171 -26.73 26.14 -20.50
N PHE A 172 -25.62 26.79 -20.85
CA PHE A 172 -25.62 27.95 -21.72
C PHE A 172 -25.96 27.50 -23.16
N LYS A 173 -27.25 27.45 -23.47
CA LYS A 173 -27.72 27.47 -24.87
C LYS A 173 -27.32 28.82 -25.45
N GLN A 174 -26.35 28.82 -26.37
CA GLN A 174 -26.10 29.95 -27.25
C GLN A 174 -27.37 30.23 -28.07
N THR A 175 -28.17 31.20 -27.63
CA THR A 175 -29.09 31.90 -28.51
C THR A 175 -28.35 33.07 -29.11
N SER A 176 -28.07 32.97 -30.41
CA SER A 176 -27.81 34.10 -31.28
C SER A 176 -28.92 35.13 -31.10
N GLY A 177 -28.59 36.27 -30.49
CA GLY A 177 -29.54 37.34 -30.21
C GLY A 177 -28.83 38.46 -29.47
N VAL A 178 -28.35 39.45 -30.22
CA VAL A 178 -27.78 40.69 -29.71
C VAL A 178 -28.87 41.45 -28.91
N PRO A 179 -28.67 41.74 -27.61
CA PRO A 179 -29.44 42.76 -26.93
C PRO A 179 -28.61 44.03 -26.87
N THR A 180 -29.04 45.05 -27.60
CA THR A 180 -28.49 46.40 -27.58
C THR A 180 -28.88 47.08 -26.27
N ALA A 181 -28.15 46.78 -25.18
CA ALA A 181 -28.16 47.60 -23.97
C ALA A 181 -27.25 48.82 -24.17
N PRO A 182 -27.61 50.01 -23.65
CA PRO A 182 -26.83 51.23 -23.83
C PRO A 182 -25.41 51.06 -23.24
N ALA A 183 -24.39 51.50 -23.99
CA ALA A 183 -22.98 51.24 -23.71
C ALA A 183 -22.55 51.56 -22.26
N SER A 184 -23.15 52.59 -21.63
CA SER A 184 -22.89 52.95 -20.22
C SER A 184 -23.24 51.85 -19.21
N THR A 185 -24.34 51.13 -19.39
CA THR A 185 -24.71 50.03 -18.48
C THR A 185 -23.77 48.82 -18.61
N ARG A 186 -23.20 48.61 -19.79
CA ARG A 186 -22.26 47.52 -20.06
C ARG A 186 -20.88 47.82 -19.48
N ILE A 187 -20.45 49.08 -19.50
CA ILE A 187 -19.18 49.52 -18.91
C ILE A 187 -19.23 49.40 -17.38
N LEU A 188 -20.31 49.84 -16.72
CA LEU A 188 -20.46 49.69 -15.27
C LEU A 188 -20.48 48.23 -14.83
N ALA A 189 -21.17 47.35 -15.55
CA ALA A 189 -21.19 45.92 -15.24
C ALA A 189 -19.79 45.27 -15.36
N LEU A 190 -19.01 45.67 -16.38
CA LEU A 190 -17.63 45.18 -16.56
C LEU A 190 -16.67 45.73 -15.51
N GLU A 191 -16.87 46.95 -15.02
CA GLU A 191 -16.09 47.53 -13.93
C GLU A 191 -16.34 46.81 -12.60
N ASP A 192 -17.60 46.49 -12.30
CA ASP A 192 -17.97 45.70 -11.12
C ASP A 192 -17.42 44.26 -11.19
N GLU A 193 -17.47 43.63 -12.37
CA GLU A 193 -16.86 42.31 -12.61
C GLU A 193 -15.33 42.35 -12.46
N LEU A 194 -14.66 43.40 -12.95
CA LEU A 194 -13.23 43.62 -12.73
C LEU A 194 -12.89 43.83 -11.25
N ARG A 195 -13.77 44.47 -10.48
CA ARG A 195 -13.58 44.65 -9.05
C ARG A 195 -13.71 43.33 -8.30
N LEU A 196 -14.74 42.54 -8.62
CA LEU A 196 -14.98 41.22 -8.03
C LEU A 196 -13.83 40.25 -8.35
N THR A 197 -13.35 40.23 -9.59
CA THR A 197 -12.22 39.38 -10.00
C THR A 197 -10.92 39.78 -9.32
N ARG A 198 -10.67 41.08 -9.10
CA ARG A 198 -9.51 41.55 -8.31
C ARG A 198 -9.60 41.10 -6.85
N THR A 199 -10.78 41.18 -6.24
CA THR A 199 -10.98 40.68 -4.87
C THR A 199 -10.81 39.17 -4.78
N ALA A 200 -11.37 38.41 -5.72
CA ALA A 200 -11.22 36.95 -5.78
C ALA A 200 -9.76 36.53 -6.02
N LYS A 201 -9.03 37.27 -6.86
CA LYS A 201 -7.59 37.03 -7.07
C LYS A 201 -6.81 37.26 -5.77
N SER A 202 -7.09 38.35 -5.06
CA SER A 202 -6.45 38.65 -3.77
C SER A 202 -6.73 37.56 -2.72
N THR A 203 -7.95 37.02 -2.66
CA THR A 203 -8.26 35.94 -1.71
C THR A 203 -7.53 34.65 -2.07
N ILE A 204 -7.46 34.30 -3.35
CA ILE A 204 -6.73 33.11 -3.82
C ILE A 204 -5.23 33.24 -3.53
N GLU A 205 -4.63 34.41 -3.73
CA GLU A 205 -3.22 34.65 -3.41
C GLU A 205 -2.95 34.53 -1.90
N ALA A 206 -3.86 35.01 -1.05
CA ALA A 206 -3.76 34.85 0.40
C ALA A 206 -3.90 33.38 0.84
N ASP A 207 -4.82 32.64 0.24
CA ASP A 207 -5.00 31.20 0.50
C ASP A 207 -3.80 30.38 0.04
N LEU A 208 -3.20 30.73 -1.10
CA LEU A 208 -1.97 30.10 -1.59
C LEU A 208 -0.80 30.35 -0.64
N ALA A 209 -0.64 31.58 -0.15
CA ALA A 209 0.38 31.89 0.86
C ALA A 209 0.15 31.12 2.18
N ALA A 210 -1.10 30.99 2.62
CA ALA A 210 -1.44 30.20 3.80
C ALA A 210 -1.19 28.69 3.60
N ALA A 211 -1.48 28.16 2.42
CA ALA A 211 -1.21 26.78 2.05
C ALA A 211 0.29 26.49 2.02
N ASN A 212 1.09 27.35 1.38
CA ASN A 212 2.55 27.23 1.36
C ASN A 212 3.13 27.22 2.77
N LYS A 213 2.65 28.10 3.66
CA LYS A 213 3.09 28.13 5.06
C LYS A 213 2.73 26.86 5.84
N ARG A 214 1.58 26.23 5.54
CA ARG A 214 1.23 24.91 6.10
C ARG A 214 2.15 23.82 5.57
N GLN A 215 2.45 23.85 4.27
CA GLN A 215 3.36 22.91 3.63
C GLN A 215 4.78 23.01 4.19
N GLU A 216 5.32 24.21 4.36
CA GLU A 216 6.65 24.40 4.97
C GLU A 216 6.73 23.82 6.40
N ARG A 217 5.67 23.97 7.19
CA ARG A 217 5.60 23.38 8.54
C ARG A 217 5.58 21.86 8.50
N THR A 218 4.83 21.27 7.58
CA THR A 218 4.81 19.81 7.42
C THR A 218 6.16 19.30 6.93
N ASP A 219 6.80 19.99 5.99
CA ASP A 219 8.10 19.61 5.46
C ASP A 219 9.19 19.67 6.54
N LEU A 220 9.16 20.70 7.39
CA LEU A 220 10.09 20.82 8.52
C LEU A 220 9.86 19.70 9.55
N SER A 221 8.61 19.38 9.87
CA SER A 221 8.27 18.25 10.74
C SER A 221 8.71 16.91 10.16
N ILE A 222 8.61 16.71 8.84
CA ILE A 222 9.06 15.47 8.18
C ILE A 222 10.58 15.37 8.26
N ARG A 223 11.31 16.46 7.98
CA ARG A 223 12.77 16.47 8.09
C ARG A 223 13.24 16.16 9.51
N GLU A 224 12.59 16.70 10.53
CA GLU A 224 12.90 16.35 11.92
C GLU A 224 12.60 14.88 12.27
N ALA A 225 11.49 14.34 11.77
CA ALA A 225 11.17 12.92 11.96
C ALA A 225 12.20 12.02 11.26
N GLU A 226 12.66 12.39 10.07
CA GLU A 226 13.71 11.69 9.34
C GLU A 226 15.06 11.74 10.06
N THR A 227 15.47 12.88 10.60
CA THR A 227 16.74 12.97 11.35
C THR A 227 16.69 12.10 12.60
N ARG A 228 15.62 12.16 13.37
CA ARG A 228 15.41 11.29 14.54
C ARG A 228 15.44 9.81 14.16
N SER A 229 14.81 9.46 13.04
CA SER A 229 14.83 8.07 12.52
C SER A 229 16.24 7.62 12.14
N ARG A 230 17.01 8.46 11.43
CA ARG A 230 18.41 8.16 11.07
C ARG A 230 19.29 7.99 12.31
N ASP A 231 19.11 8.82 13.33
CA ASP A 231 19.89 8.72 14.56
C ASP A 231 19.51 7.46 15.38
N ALA A 232 18.23 7.09 15.42
CA ALA A 232 17.79 5.84 16.03
C ALA A 232 18.39 4.61 15.33
N LEU A 233 18.47 4.62 13.99
CA LEU A 233 19.11 3.54 13.23
C LEU A 233 20.61 3.41 13.54
N ARG A 234 21.32 4.54 13.68
CA ARG A 234 22.74 4.53 14.09
C ARG A 234 22.93 3.93 15.47
N LEU A 235 22.05 4.25 16.43
CA LEU A 235 22.10 3.67 17.78
C LEU A 235 21.87 2.14 17.74
N LEU A 236 20.89 1.68 16.97
CA LEU A 236 20.65 0.24 16.80
C LEU A 236 21.83 -0.48 16.12
N GLU A 237 22.52 0.19 15.20
CA GLU A 237 23.74 -0.35 14.58
C GLU A 237 24.87 -0.50 15.61
N THR A 238 25.07 0.50 16.46
CA THR A 238 26.06 0.40 17.56
C THR A 238 25.72 -0.71 18.55
N GLU A 239 24.46 -0.85 18.96
CA GLU A 239 24.03 -1.93 19.86
C GLU A 239 24.20 -3.31 19.21
N ARG A 240 23.90 -3.42 17.91
CA ARG A 240 24.10 -4.67 17.16
C ARG A 240 25.59 -5.07 17.15
N ASP A 241 26.48 -4.11 16.93
CA ASP A 241 27.93 -4.36 16.94
C ASP A 241 28.42 -4.77 18.34
N GLU A 242 27.90 -4.15 19.40
CA GLU A 242 28.17 -4.55 20.78
C GLU A 242 27.71 -5.99 21.05
N VAL A 243 26.51 -6.37 20.60
CA VAL A 243 26.01 -7.75 20.71
C VAL A 243 26.94 -8.72 19.95
N HIS A 244 27.44 -8.34 18.77
CA HIS A 244 28.41 -9.17 18.04
C HIS A 244 29.74 -9.32 18.78
N VAL A 245 30.23 -8.26 19.43
CA VAL A 245 31.43 -8.32 20.27
C VAL A 245 31.20 -9.23 21.48
N LEU A 246 30.07 -9.10 22.17
CA LEU A 246 29.72 -9.93 23.32
C LEU A 246 29.57 -11.40 22.93
N LYS A 247 28.94 -11.71 21.78
CA LYS A 247 28.84 -13.08 21.25
C LYS A 247 30.22 -13.69 20.99
N ARG A 248 31.15 -12.93 20.39
CA ARG A 248 32.53 -13.40 20.18
C ARG A 248 33.22 -13.72 21.52
N ARG A 249 33.11 -12.82 22.50
CA ARG A 249 33.66 -13.05 23.84
C ARG A 249 33.05 -14.27 24.53
N LEU A 250 31.75 -14.51 24.37
CA LEU A 250 31.08 -15.68 24.93
C LEU A 250 31.64 -16.97 24.33
N VAL A 251 31.81 -17.01 23.00
CA VAL A 251 32.42 -18.17 22.32
C VAL A 251 33.86 -18.39 22.77
N GLU A 252 34.66 -17.33 22.91
CA GLU A 252 36.03 -17.44 23.44
C GLU A 252 36.07 -17.99 24.87
N MET A 253 35.09 -17.63 25.71
CA MET A 253 34.98 -18.13 27.07
C MET A 253 34.52 -19.59 27.09
N GLU A 254 33.54 -19.99 26.27
CA GLU A 254 33.11 -21.40 26.13
C GLU A 254 34.26 -22.29 25.65
N GLN A 255 35.05 -21.81 24.69
CA GLN A 255 36.24 -22.51 24.20
C GLN A 255 37.27 -22.72 25.33
N LYS A 256 37.56 -21.68 26.12
CA LYS A 256 38.48 -21.77 27.27
C LYS A 256 37.97 -22.73 28.35
N VAL A 257 36.67 -22.73 28.63
CA VAL A 257 36.05 -23.68 29.57
C VAL A 257 36.21 -25.10 29.06
N SER A 258 35.94 -25.34 27.77
CA SER A 258 36.10 -26.65 27.14
C SER A 258 37.56 -27.15 27.21
N GLU A 259 38.54 -26.27 26.98
CA GLU A 259 39.96 -26.59 27.12
C GLU A 259 40.35 -26.93 28.56
N MET A 260 39.82 -26.18 29.54
CA MET A 260 40.01 -26.48 30.96
C MET A 260 39.42 -27.82 31.36
N GLU A 261 38.20 -28.14 30.91
CA GLU A 261 37.54 -29.42 31.18
C GLU A 261 38.32 -30.59 30.58
N GLN A 262 38.81 -30.46 29.35
CA GLN A 262 39.67 -31.47 28.72
C GLN A 262 41.00 -31.66 29.47
N SER A 263 41.61 -30.55 29.93
CA SER A 263 42.84 -30.61 30.74
C SER A 263 42.61 -31.30 32.08
N ALA A 264 41.49 -31.01 32.76
CA ALA A 264 41.09 -31.64 34.01
C ALA A 264 40.82 -33.14 33.83
N ALA A 265 40.03 -33.53 32.82
CA ALA A 265 39.77 -34.94 32.51
C ALA A 265 41.06 -35.70 32.16
N GLY A 266 41.98 -35.06 31.43
CA GLY A 266 43.30 -35.63 31.15
C GLY A 266 44.17 -35.79 32.41
N ALA A 267 44.09 -34.87 33.37
CA ALA A 267 44.78 -34.98 34.64
C ALA A 267 44.21 -36.10 35.52
N GLU A 268 42.88 -36.21 35.62
CA GLU A 268 42.19 -37.29 36.33
C GLU A 268 42.57 -38.65 35.76
N SER A 269 42.53 -38.82 34.43
CA SER A 269 42.93 -40.06 33.77
C SER A 269 44.36 -40.48 34.13
N ARG A 270 45.31 -39.53 34.13
CA ARG A 270 46.70 -39.80 34.56
C ARG A 270 46.81 -40.22 36.03
N VAL A 271 46.02 -39.63 36.91
CA VAL A 271 45.98 -40.01 38.33
C VAL A 271 45.45 -41.43 38.49
N TRP A 272 44.36 -41.78 37.81
CA TRP A 272 43.78 -43.12 37.86
C TRP A 272 44.71 -44.20 37.30
N VAL A 273 45.44 -43.91 36.22
CA VAL A 273 46.46 -44.83 35.69
C VAL A 273 47.56 -45.07 36.71
N ARG A 274 48.13 -44.00 37.31
CA ARG A 274 49.17 -44.14 38.34
C ARG A 274 48.70 -44.90 39.57
N LEU A 275 47.46 -44.67 40.01
CA LEU A 275 46.88 -45.39 41.15
C LEU A 275 46.73 -46.88 40.84
N ARG A 276 46.30 -47.22 39.61
CA ARG A 276 46.21 -48.61 39.17
C ARG A 276 47.57 -49.30 39.15
N ASP A 277 48.61 -48.62 38.69
CA ASP A 277 49.97 -49.19 38.62
C ASP A 277 50.61 -49.42 40.01
N MET A 278 50.07 -48.79 41.06
CA MET A 278 50.54 -48.95 42.45
C MET A 278 49.87 -50.10 43.21
N ILE A 279 48.72 -50.60 42.73
CA ILE A 279 47.94 -51.68 43.35
C ILE A 279 48.38 -53.02 42.75
#